data_AF-A0A8C0U0V7-F1
#
_entry.id   AF-A0A8C0U0V7-F1
#
_cell.length_a   1.000
_cell.length_b   1.000
_cell.length_c   1.000
_cell.angle_alpha   90.00
_cell.angle_beta   90.00
_cell.angle_gamma   90.00
#
_symmetry.space_group_name_H-M   'P 1'
#
loop_
_entity.id
_entity.type
_entity.pdbx_description
1 polymer ?
#
loop_
_entity_poly.entity_id
_entity_poly.type
_entity_poly.pdbx_seq_one_letter_code
_entity_poly.pdbx_strand_id
1 'polypeptide(L)'
;MAAPGRALPSGPSSKWDIREKVWEHLEASGLAEFPRPVRGRIPNFKGSLQACCSLRELDAFSRAREVKVDPDKPLEGARLAALQVTAPWQP
;
A
#
# COMPACT_ATOMS: atom_id res chain seq x y z
N MET A 1 -9.82 -38.78 -18.68
CA MET A 1 -10.20 -37.53 -19.38
C MET A 1 -10.30 -36.44 -18.33
N ALA A 2 -9.44 -35.42 -18.37
CA ALA A 2 -9.47 -34.31 -17.40
C ALA A 2 -10.55 -33.29 -17.81
N ALA A 3 -11.32 -32.80 -16.84
CA ALA A 3 -12.32 -31.75 -17.06
C ALA A 3 -11.64 -30.47 -17.60
N PRO A 4 -12.30 -29.71 -18.50
CA PRO A 4 -11.73 -28.46 -18.99
C PRO A 4 -11.52 -27.49 -17.82
N GLY A 5 -10.27 -27.03 -17.66
CA GLY A 5 -9.92 -26.05 -16.65
C GLY A 5 -10.80 -24.81 -16.79
N ARG A 6 -11.45 -24.42 -15.70
CA ARG A 6 -12.30 -23.23 -15.62
C ARG A 6 -11.50 -22.01 -16.09
N ALA A 7 -11.91 -21.42 -17.22
CA ALA A 7 -11.33 -20.19 -17.71
C ALA A 7 -11.43 -19.11 -16.62
N LEU A 8 -10.29 -18.56 -16.21
CA LEU A 8 -10.26 -17.39 -15.35
C LEU A 8 -10.89 -16.23 -16.15
N PRO A 9 -11.80 -15.43 -15.55
CA PRO A 9 -12.37 -14.28 -16.23
C PRO A 9 -11.23 -13.38 -16.74
N SER A 10 -11.38 -12.85 -17.95
CA SER A 10 -10.42 -11.92 -18.53
C SER A 10 -10.34 -10.67 -17.65
N GLY A 11 -9.38 -10.68 -16.73
CA GLY A 11 -9.06 -9.57 -15.86
C GLY A 11 -8.61 -8.35 -16.66
N PRO A 12 -8.42 -7.20 -15.99
CA PRO A 12 -7.86 -6.01 -16.63
C PRO A 12 -6.61 -6.37 -17.48
N SER A 13 -6.64 -5.99 -18.75
CA SER A 13 -5.65 -6.37 -19.76
C SER A 13 -4.30 -5.69 -19.56
N SER A 14 -4.24 -4.60 -18.78
CA SER A 14 -3.04 -3.83 -18.52
C SER A 14 -2.94 -3.33 -17.08
N LYS A 15 -1.72 -2.93 -16.67
CA LYS A 15 -1.50 -2.24 -15.39
C LYS A 15 -2.34 -0.95 -15.29
N TRP A 16 -2.61 -0.29 -16.41
CA TRP A 16 -3.43 0.92 -16.44
C TRP A 16 -4.89 0.62 -16.09
N ASP A 17 -5.45 -0.46 -16.65
CA ASP A 17 -6.83 -0.87 -16.38
C ASP A 17 -7.03 -1.23 -14.90
N ILE A 18 -6.02 -1.81 -14.24
CA ILE A 18 -6.05 -2.05 -12.78
C ILE A 18 -6.08 -0.73 -12.02
N ARG A 19 -5.20 0.22 -12.38
CA ARG A 19 -5.13 1.52 -11.69
C ARG A 19 -6.44 2.28 -11.81
N GLU A 20 -7.04 2.33 -13.00
CA GLU A 20 -8.34 2.98 -13.19
C GLU A 20 -9.42 2.34 -12.30
N LYS A 21 -9.50 1.00 -12.26
CA LYS A 21 -10.46 0.29 -11.39
C LYS A 21 -10.24 0.60 -9.91
N VAL A 22 -9.00 0.63 -9.44
CA VAL A 22 -8.66 0.93 -8.04
C VAL A 22 -8.96 2.39 -7.71
N TRP A 23 -8.56 3.33 -8.57
CA TRP A 23 -8.82 4.75 -8.38
C TRP A 23 -10.32 5.05 -8.36
N GLU A 24 -11.09 4.48 -9.30
CA GLU A 24 -12.54 4.60 -9.33
C GLU A 24 -13.18 4.03 -8.07
N HIS A 25 -12.76 2.82 -7.64
CA HIS A 25 -13.28 2.21 -6.43
C HIS A 25 -13.02 3.09 -5.20
N LEU A 26 -11.81 3.62 -5.01
CA LEU A 26 -11.47 4.47 -3.86
C LEU A 26 -12.31 5.76 -3.81
N GLU A 27 -12.54 6.39 -4.96
CA GLU A 27 -13.35 7.61 -5.04
C GLU A 27 -14.84 7.30 -4.83
N ALA A 28 -15.38 6.27 -5.50
CA ALA A 28 -16.80 5.92 -5.45
C ALA A 28 -17.24 5.38 -4.06
N SER A 29 -16.33 4.69 -3.36
CA SER A 29 -16.58 4.18 -2.00
C SER A 29 -16.30 5.21 -0.90
N GLY A 30 -15.80 6.41 -1.23
CA GLY A 30 -15.40 7.40 -0.24
C GLY A 30 -14.25 6.94 0.67
N LEU A 31 -13.43 6.00 0.18
CA LEU A 31 -12.22 5.52 0.87
C LEU A 31 -11.01 6.41 0.58
N ALA A 32 -11.03 7.18 -0.51
CA ALA A 32 -9.97 8.14 -0.84
C ALA A 32 -9.88 9.27 0.21
N GLU A 33 -8.67 9.50 0.70
CA GLU A 33 -8.35 10.60 1.62
C GLU A 33 -7.54 11.70 0.90
N PHE A 34 -7.49 12.90 1.46
CA PHE A 34 -6.69 13.98 0.91
C PHE A 34 -5.21 13.55 0.80
N PRO A 35 -4.51 13.81 -0.32
CA PRO A 35 -4.92 14.64 -1.46
C PRO A 35 -5.77 13.91 -2.52
N ARG A 36 -6.84 14.58 -2.97
CA ARG A 36 -7.74 14.14 -4.06
C ARG A 36 -7.60 15.05 -5.30
N PRO A 37 -7.97 14.61 -6.52
CA PRO A 37 -8.39 13.25 -6.90
C PRO A 37 -7.22 12.24 -6.94
N VAL A 38 -7.49 10.95 -6.72
CA VAL A 38 -6.42 9.93 -6.64
C VAL A 38 -5.80 9.52 -7.98
N ARG A 39 -6.48 9.78 -9.10
CA ARG A 39 -6.01 9.38 -10.45
C ARG A 39 -4.64 10.00 -10.77
N GLY A 40 -3.76 9.19 -11.36
CA GLY A 40 -2.39 9.59 -11.71
C GLY A 40 -1.42 9.71 -10.52
N ARG A 41 -1.84 9.36 -9.30
CA ARG A 41 -1.06 9.47 -8.06
C ARG A 41 -1.04 8.16 -7.27
N ILE A 42 -0.19 8.07 -6.26
CA ILE A 42 -0.32 7.06 -5.20
C ILE A 42 -1.47 7.52 -4.28
N PRO A 43 -2.59 6.78 -4.21
CA PRO A 43 -3.75 7.20 -3.46
C PRO A 43 -3.48 7.21 -1.94
N ASN A 44 -3.87 8.29 -1.26
CA ASN A 44 -4.13 8.21 0.18
C ASN A 44 -5.52 7.62 0.42
N PHE A 45 -5.69 6.86 1.51
CA PHE A 45 -6.92 6.14 1.80
C PHE A 45 -7.18 6.02 3.30
N LYS A 46 -8.45 5.85 3.66
CA LYS A 46 -8.88 5.55 5.03
C LYS A 46 -8.25 4.24 5.49
N GLY A 47 -7.48 4.28 6.57
CA GLY A 47 -6.74 3.12 7.06
C GLY A 47 -5.25 3.14 6.73
N SER A 48 -4.74 4.15 6.00
CA SER A 48 -3.32 4.21 5.61
C SER A 48 -2.37 4.24 6.81
N LEU A 49 -2.70 4.98 7.86
CA LEU A 49 -1.92 5.02 9.10
C LEU A 49 -1.90 3.66 9.81
N GLN A 50 -3.06 2.99 9.91
CA GLN A 50 -3.20 1.68 10.55
C GLN A 50 -2.41 0.61 9.79
N ALA A 51 -2.50 0.62 8.46
CA ALA A 51 -1.72 -0.26 7.60
C ALA A 51 -0.21 -0.04 7.80
N CYS A 52 0.22 1.22 7.92
CA CYS A 52 1.62 1.53 8.23
C CYS A 52 2.06 1.05 9.62
N CYS A 53 1.21 1.17 10.65
CA CYS A 53 1.54 0.69 11.99
C CYS A 53 1.78 -0.82 12.03
N SER A 54 1.08 -1.58 11.18
CA SER A 54 1.23 -3.04 11.08
C SER A 54 2.65 -3.46 10.63
N LEU A 55 3.45 -2.56 10.05
CA LEU A 55 4.85 -2.83 9.72
C LEU A 55 5.67 -3.25 10.95
N ARG A 56 5.32 -2.73 12.14
CA ARG A 56 6.03 -3.06 13.40
C ARG A 56 5.88 -4.51 13.82
N GLU A 57 4.85 -5.20 13.33
CA GLU A 57 4.58 -6.60 13.61
C GLU A 57 5.42 -7.54 12.74
N LEU A 58 6.11 -6.99 11.72
CA LEU A 58 6.96 -7.78 10.83
C LEU A 58 8.38 -7.88 11.39
N ASP A 59 8.83 -9.11 11.64
CA ASP A 59 10.22 -9.39 12.04
C ASP A 59 11.24 -8.75 11.09
N ALA A 60 10.97 -8.79 9.78
CA ALA A 60 11.82 -8.19 8.76
C ALA A 60 11.98 -6.67 8.94
N PHE A 61 10.92 -5.97 9.37
CA PHE A 61 10.97 -4.53 9.65
C PHE A 61 11.75 -4.25 10.94
N SER A 62 11.52 -5.04 12.00
CA SER A 62 12.21 -4.87 13.29
C SER A 62 13.73 -5.12 13.21
N ARG A 63 14.18 -5.98 12.30
CA ARG A 63 15.59 -6.35 12.10
C ARG A 63 16.28 -5.54 11.00
N ALA A 64 15.55 -4.69 10.27
CA ALA A 64 16.12 -3.89 9.22
C ALA A 64 17.07 -2.83 9.81
N ARG A 65 18.31 -2.78 9.30
CA ARG A 65 19.26 -1.70 9.66
C ARG A 65 18.94 -0.40 8.93
N GLU A 66 18.40 -0.52 7.73
CA GLU A 66 18.05 0.61 6.87
C GLU A 66 16.64 0.40 6.31
N VAL A 67 15.84 1.46 6.32
CA VAL A 67 14.48 1.47 5.78
C VAL A 67 14.32 2.66 4.85
N LYS A 68 13.99 2.41 3.59
CA LYS A 68 13.61 3.45 2.63
C LYS A 68 12.10 3.60 2.63
N VAL A 69 11.63 4.84 2.78
CA VAL A 69 10.21 5.18 2.70
C VAL A 69 10.03 6.40 1.79
N ASP A 70 9.10 6.32 0.83
CA ASP A 70 8.78 7.45 -0.05
C ASP A 70 8.04 8.58 0.69
N PRO A 71 8.08 9.83 0.19
CA PRO A 71 7.48 10.99 0.84
C PRO A 71 5.95 11.08 0.68
N ASP A 72 5.31 10.15 -0.03
CA ASP A 72 3.87 10.18 -0.29
C ASP A 72 3.03 10.17 1.00
N LYS A 73 1.85 10.80 0.94
CA LYS A 73 0.92 10.94 2.06
C LYS A 73 0.50 9.60 2.72
N PRO A 74 0.12 8.53 1.98
CA PRO A 74 -0.24 7.26 2.62
C PRO A 74 0.90 6.60 3.40
N LEU A 75 2.16 6.99 3.16
CA LEU A 75 3.35 6.40 3.79
C LEU A 75 3.85 7.19 5.01
N GLU A 76 3.11 8.21 5.42
CA GLU A 76 3.47 9.02 6.60
C GLU A 76 3.62 8.18 7.87
N GLY A 77 2.70 7.23 8.09
CA GLY A 77 2.78 6.30 9.20
C GLY A 77 4.02 5.40 9.15
N ALA A 78 4.46 5.02 7.95
CA ALA A 78 5.64 4.15 7.78
C ALA A 78 6.93 4.92 8.09
N ARG A 79 7.01 6.22 7.71
CA ARG A 79 8.10 7.11 8.10
C ARG A 79 8.17 7.26 9.61
N LEU A 80 7.03 7.51 10.26
CA LEU A 80 6.95 7.59 11.72
C LEU A 80 7.35 6.26 12.38
N ALA A 81 6.89 5.13 11.84
CA ALA A 81 7.24 3.82 12.34
C ALA A 81 8.74 3.58 12.30
N ALA A 82 9.40 3.89 11.19
CA ALA A 82 10.85 3.74 11.04
C ALA A 82 11.65 4.58 12.03
N LEU A 83 11.23 5.84 12.29
CA LEU A 83 11.90 6.73 13.23
C LEU A 83 11.68 6.38 14.71
N GLN A 84 10.62 5.63 15.02
CA GLN A 84 10.30 5.23 16.39
C GLN A 84 10.87 3.86 16.78
N VAL A 85 11.53 3.14 15.85
CA VAL A 85 12.18 1.87 16.18
C VAL A 85 13.36 2.13 17.11
N THR A 86 13.18 1.82 18.39
CA THR A 86 14.21 1.84 19.44
C THR A 86 15.03 0.56 19.40
N ALA A 87 15.59 0.21 18.24
CA ALA A 87 16.68 -0.77 18.21
C ALA A 87 17.99 0.01 18.44
N PRO A 88 18.83 -0.38 19.42
CA PRO A 88 20.11 0.29 19.60
C PRO A 88 20.93 0.16 18.32
N TRP A 89 21.28 1.28 17.72
CA TRP A 89 22.21 1.34 16.60
C TRP A 89 23.54 0.72 17.07
N GLN A 90 23.96 -0.36 16.41
CA GLN A 90 25.27 -0.97 16.62
C GLN A 90 26.16 -0.62 15.42
N PRO A 91 27.28 0.09 15.62
CA PRO A 91 28.21 0.48 14.56
C PRO A 91 28.85 -0.71 13.84
#